data_AF-A0A158D2I8-F1
#
_entry.id   AF-A0A158D2I8-F1
#
_cell.length_a   1.000
_cell.length_b   1.000
_cell.length_c   1.000
_cell.angle_alpha   90.00
_cell.angle_beta   90.00
_cell.angle_gamma   90.00
#
_symmetry.space_group_name_H-M   'P 1'
#
loop_
_entity.id
_entity.type
_entity.pdbx_description
1 polymer ?
#
loop_
_entity_poly.entity_id
_entity_poly.type
_entity_poly.pdbx_seq_one_letter_code
_entity_poly.pdbx_strand_id
1 'polypeptide(L)'
;MIVKPAPGLKVRHPVTKQLLPDEGIVVPDGDIFWTRVLNDGDLVEVSAKEFQAAQERAEADAEAVREAQAKAAADANAASSDQPAANAAATDEEVEKQ
;
A
#
# COMPACT_ATOMS: atom_id res chain seq x y z
N MET A 1 7.74 -20.29 -12.95
CA MET A 1 7.86 -19.26 -14.01
C MET A 1 7.65 -17.90 -13.39
N ILE A 2 8.12 -16.84 -14.05
CA ILE A 2 7.99 -15.49 -13.51
C ILE A 2 7.15 -14.67 -14.47
N VAL A 3 6.04 -14.14 -13.97
CA VAL A 3 5.04 -13.45 -14.79
C VAL A 3 4.79 -12.07 -14.25
N LYS A 4 4.66 -11.10 -15.15
CA LYS A 4 4.21 -9.74 -14.82
C LYS A 4 3.00 -9.33 -15.66
N PRO A 5 2.17 -8.41 -15.17
CA PRO A 5 1.10 -7.80 -15.97
C PRO A 5 1.64 -7.22 -17.28
N ALA A 6 0.87 -7.37 -18.36
CA ALA A 6 1.15 -6.68 -19.59
C ALA A 6 1.09 -5.15 -19.37
N PRO A 7 1.89 -4.34 -20.11
CA PRO A 7 1.91 -2.89 -19.92
C PRO A 7 0.52 -2.26 -20.03
N GLY A 8 0.11 -1.53 -19.01
CA GLY A 8 -1.20 -0.88 -18.94
C GLY A 8 -2.35 -1.77 -18.48
N LEU A 9 -2.10 -3.04 -18.18
CA LEU A 9 -3.10 -3.96 -17.62
C LEU A 9 -2.87 -4.16 -16.12
N LYS A 10 -3.96 -4.52 -15.43
CA LYS A 10 -3.94 -4.88 -14.01
C LYS A 10 -4.57 -6.25 -13.83
N VAL A 11 -3.74 -7.26 -13.61
CA VAL A 11 -4.17 -8.64 -13.41
C VAL A 11 -4.41 -8.89 -11.93
N ARG A 12 -5.47 -9.64 -11.60
CA ARG A 12 -5.76 -10.08 -10.22
C ARG A 12 -5.27 -11.50 -10.01
N HIS A 13 -4.68 -11.74 -8.85
CA HIS A 13 -4.30 -13.07 -8.44
C HIS A 13 -5.55 -13.94 -8.23
N PRO A 14 -5.61 -15.16 -8.79
CA PRO A 14 -6.82 -16.00 -8.77
C PRO A 14 -7.25 -16.38 -7.36
N VAL A 15 -6.28 -16.62 -6.46
CA VAL A 15 -6.53 -16.99 -5.06
C VAL A 15 -6.72 -15.77 -4.16
N THR A 16 -5.69 -14.95 -3.98
CA THR A 16 -5.71 -13.82 -3.03
C THR A 16 -6.60 -12.65 -3.46
N LYS A 17 -7.03 -12.62 -4.73
CA LYS A 17 -7.83 -11.53 -5.34
C LYS A 17 -7.18 -10.14 -5.31
N GLN A 18 -5.94 -10.07 -4.85
CA GLN A 18 -5.13 -8.86 -4.86
C GLN A 18 -4.61 -8.59 -6.27
N LEU A 19 -4.32 -7.32 -6.54
CA LEU A 19 -3.67 -6.92 -7.79
C LEU A 19 -2.23 -7.41 -7.79
N LEU A 20 -1.78 -7.90 -8.94
CA LEU A 20 -0.38 -8.24 -9.10
C LEU A 20 0.45 -6.94 -9.09
N PRO A 21 1.64 -6.97 -8.47
CA PRO A 21 2.60 -5.89 -8.60
C PRO A 21 3.07 -5.78 -10.05
N ASP A 22 3.45 -4.56 -10.45
CA ASP A 22 3.93 -4.27 -11.80
C ASP A 22 5.27 -4.99 -12.10
N GLU A 23 6.05 -5.26 -11.05
CA GLU A 23 7.30 -6.02 -11.12
C GLU A 23 7.09 -7.53 -11.36
N GLY A 24 5.86 -8.03 -11.18
CA GLY A 24 5.49 -9.42 -11.36
C GLY A 24 5.66 -10.31 -10.13
N ILE A 25 5.41 -11.61 -10.31
CA ILE A 25 5.50 -12.62 -9.24
C ILE A 25 6.06 -13.94 -9.77
N VAL A 26 6.64 -14.72 -8.84
CA VAL A 26 7.03 -16.11 -9.11
C VAL A 26 5.82 -17.02 -8.90
N VAL A 27 5.50 -17.81 -9.91
CA VAL A 27 4.38 -18.75 -9.90
C VAL A 27 4.85 -20.17 -10.24
N PRO A 28 4.11 -21.22 -9.83
CA PRO A 28 4.44 -22.59 -10.17
C PRO A 28 4.50 -22.79 -11.69
N ASP A 29 5.48 -23.57 -12.15
CA ASP A 29 5.54 -23.98 -13.56
C ASP A 29 4.40 -24.93 -13.90
N GLY A 30 3.78 -24.74 -15.08
CA GLY A 30 2.72 -25.62 -15.58
C GLY A 30 1.35 -25.42 -14.95
N ASP A 31 1.15 -24.35 -14.16
CA ASP A 31 -0.18 -24.00 -13.67
C ASP A 31 -1.08 -23.52 -14.83
N ILE A 32 -2.21 -24.20 -14.99
CA ILE A 32 -3.18 -23.99 -16.06
C ILE A 32 -3.70 -22.55 -16.09
N PHE A 33 -3.89 -21.91 -14.94
CA PHE A 33 -4.39 -20.54 -14.89
C PHE A 33 -3.35 -19.58 -15.48
N TRP A 34 -2.11 -19.63 -14.98
CA TRP A 34 -1.05 -18.73 -15.41
C TRP A 34 -0.70 -18.92 -16.88
N THR A 35 -0.64 -20.18 -17.35
CA THR A 35 -0.46 -20.48 -18.76
C THR A 35 -1.57 -19.91 -19.63
N ARG A 36 -2.83 -19.96 -19.19
CA ARG A 36 -3.94 -19.39 -19.96
C ARG A 36 -3.85 -17.88 -20.06
N VAL A 37 -3.62 -17.20 -18.94
CA VAL A 37 -3.53 -15.74 -18.90
C VAL A 37 -2.34 -15.21 -19.72
N LEU A 38 -1.24 -15.98 -19.78
CA LEU A 38 -0.12 -15.69 -20.70
C LEU A 38 -0.54 -15.83 -22.17
N ASN A 39 -1.27 -16.88 -22.52
CA ASN A 39 -1.76 -17.09 -23.88
C ASN A 39 -2.79 -16.02 -24.30
N ASP A 40 -3.60 -15.54 -23.35
CA ASP A 40 -4.56 -14.46 -23.57
C ASP A 40 -3.86 -13.10 -23.75
N GLY A 41 -2.57 -12.99 -23.40
CA GLY A 41 -1.75 -11.78 -23.55
C GLY A 41 -1.90 -10.78 -22.38
N ASP A 42 -2.60 -11.16 -21.33
CA ASP A 42 -2.77 -10.36 -20.12
C ASP A 42 -1.49 -10.33 -19.24
N LEU A 43 -0.63 -11.34 -19.41
CA LEU A 43 0.66 -11.46 -18.73
C LEU A 43 1.80 -11.61 -19.72
N VAL A 44 3.00 -11.28 -19.26
CA VAL A 44 4.26 -11.50 -19.97
C VAL A 44 5.22 -12.25 -19.05
N GLU A 45 5.88 -13.27 -19.60
CA GLU A 45 6.94 -14.00 -18.91
C GLU A 45 8.24 -13.19 -18.93
N VAL A 46 8.94 -13.14 -17.80
CA VAL A 46 10.20 -12.42 -17.64
C VAL A 46 11.30 -13.33 -17.15
N SER A 47 12.54 -12.98 -17.47
CA SER A 47 13.70 -13.69 -16.95
C SER A 47 13.91 -13.40 -15.45
N ALA A 48 14.57 -14.32 -14.76
CA ALA A 48 14.96 -14.11 -13.35
C ALA A 48 15.80 -12.84 -13.16
N LYS A 49 16.68 -12.51 -14.12
CA LYS A 49 17.49 -11.30 -14.04
C LYS A 49 16.63 -10.03 -14.07
N GLU A 50 15.67 -9.97 -14.98
CA GLU A 50 14.75 -8.84 -15.09
C GLU A 50 13.87 -8.73 -13.85
N PHE A 51 13.40 -9.86 -13.32
CA PHE A 51 12.61 -9.91 -12.10
C PHE A 51 13.36 -9.41 -10.87
N GLN A 52 14.64 -9.78 -10.71
CA GLN A 52 15.45 -9.29 -9.60
C GLN A 52 15.68 -7.78 -9.69
N ALA A 53 16.01 -7.26 -10.88
CA ALA A 53 16.20 -5.82 -11.06
C ALA A 53 14.92 -5.02 -10.81
N ALA A 54 13.77 -5.58 -11.21
CA ALA A 54 12.43 -5.06 -10.94
C ALA A 54 12.13 -5.00 -9.43
N GLN A 55 12.38 -6.09 -8.71
CA GLN A 55 12.19 -6.17 -7.26
C GLN A 55 13.09 -5.20 -6.49
N GLU A 56 14.38 -5.11 -6.84
CA GLU A 56 15.32 -4.16 -6.21
C GLU A 56 14.85 -2.71 -6.39
N ARG A 57 14.29 -2.38 -7.54
CA ARG A 57 13.74 -1.06 -7.81
C ARG A 57 12.48 -0.78 -6.99
N ALA A 58 11.56 -1.74 -6.91
CA ALA A 58 10.37 -1.59 -6.08
C ALA A 58 10.67 -1.50 -4.58
N GLU A 59 11.68 -2.22 -4.10
CA GLU A 59 12.15 -2.11 -2.71
C GLU A 59 12.74 -0.73 -2.42
N ALA A 60 13.54 -0.18 -3.34
CA ALA A 60 14.07 1.18 -3.22
C ALA A 60 12.96 2.25 -3.24
N ASP A 61 11.98 2.11 -4.14
CA ASP A 61 10.82 3.02 -4.19
C ASP A 61 9.96 2.90 -2.92
N ALA A 62 9.78 1.68 -2.39
CA ALA A 62 9.06 1.46 -1.13
C ALA A 62 9.79 2.07 0.08
N GLU A 63 11.11 1.98 0.13
CA GLU A 63 11.93 2.60 1.19
C GLU A 63 11.83 4.13 1.14
N ALA A 64 11.91 4.73 -0.05
CA ALA A 64 11.73 6.17 -0.24
C ALA A 64 10.32 6.63 0.18
N VAL A 65 9.28 5.86 -0.16
CA VAL A 65 7.90 6.13 0.28
C VAL A 65 7.78 6.01 1.79
N ARG A 66 8.44 5.04 2.42
CA ARG A 66 8.41 4.82 3.88
C ARG A 66 9.12 5.94 4.64
N GLU A 67 10.26 6.43 4.13
CA GLU A 67 10.97 7.58 4.69
C GLU A 67 10.15 8.87 4.55
N ALA A 68 9.52 9.09 3.38
CA ALA A 68 8.62 10.22 3.18
C ALA A 68 7.38 10.16 4.10
N GLN A 69 6.79 8.97 4.30
CA GLN A 69 5.66 8.78 5.21
C GLN A 69 6.06 8.94 6.68
N ALA A 70 7.26 8.50 7.08
CA ALA A 70 7.78 8.71 8.44
C ALA A 70 7.99 10.19 8.74
N LYS A 71 8.47 10.97 7.76
CA LYS A 71 8.60 12.42 7.88
C LYS A 71 7.23 13.12 7.92
N ALA A 72 6.25 12.67 7.15
CA ALA A 72 4.89 13.22 7.16
C ALA A 72 4.11 12.90 8.45
N ALA A 73 4.33 11.73 9.06
CA ALA A 73 3.72 11.35 10.33
C ALA A 73 4.21 12.22 11.51
N ALA A 74 5.44 12.73 11.46
CA ALA A 74 5.96 13.69 12.44
C ALA A 74 5.25 15.06 12.33
N ASP A 75 4.88 15.48 11.12
CA ASP A 75 4.17 16.75 10.86
C ASP A 75 2.69 16.67 11.29
N ALA A 76 2.04 15.52 11.11
CA ALA A 76 0.64 15.31 11.54
C ALA A 76 0.47 15.25 13.08
N ASN A 77 1.48 14.81 13.84
CA ASN A 77 1.41 14.79 15.31
C ASN A 77 1.63 16.17 15.96
N ALA A 78 2.13 17.15 15.22
CA ALA A 78 2.18 18.55 15.67
C ALA A 78 0.80 19.24 15.60
N ALA A 79 -0.09 18.78 14.70
CA ALA A 79 -1.42 19.36 14.51
C ALA A 79 -2.50 18.83 15.47
N SER A 80 -2.19 17.82 16.30
CA SER A 80 -3.11 17.30 17.34
C SER A 80 -2.71 17.75 18.76
N SER A 81 -1.94 18.83 18.90
CA SER A 81 -1.59 19.41 20.20
C SER A 81 -2.34 20.72 20.52
N ASP A 82 -3.17 21.24 19.62
CA ASP A 82 -3.99 22.43 19.87
C ASP A 82 -5.44 22.00 20.16
N GLN A 83 -5.63 21.38 21.32
CA GLN A 83 -6.93 21.30 21.95
C GLN A 83 -7.06 22.57 22.81
N PRO A 84 -7.73 23.64 22.36
CA PRO A 84 -7.84 24.84 23.15
C PRO A 84 -8.66 24.51 24.40
N ALA A 85 -8.05 24.75 25.54
CA ALA A 85 -8.73 24.86 26.82
C ALA A 85 -9.82 25.92 26.73
N ALA A 86 -11.09 25.51 26.79
CA ALA A 86 -12.20 26.40 27.12
C ALA A 86 -13.41 25.57 27.56
N ASN A 87 -13.50 25.34 28.88
CA ASN A 87 -14.71 25.55 29.67
C ASN A 87 -14.37 25.28 31.14
N ALA A 88 -13.58 26.20 31.68
CA ALA A 88 -13.58 26.50 33.11
C ALA A 88 -14.04 27.96 33.27
N ALA A 89 -14.85 28.16 34.33
CA ALA A 89 -15.27 29.43 34.94
C ALA A 89 -16.60 30.06 34.48
N ALA A 90 -17.64 29.84 35.29
CA ALA A 90 -18.37 30.88 36.06
C ALA A 90 -19.44 30.16 36.93
N THR A 91 -19.18 29.85 38.20
CA THR A 91 -19.54 30.64 39.42
C THR A 91 -21.02 30.97 39.52
N ASP A 92 -21.73 30.39 40.50
CA ASP A 92 -22.28 31.18 41.62
C ASP A 92 -22.72 30.29 42.80
N GLU A 93 -22.50 30.83 43.98
CA GLU A 93 -22.75 30.36 45.33
C GLU A 93 -24.22 30.64 45.73
N GLU A 94 -24.70 30.05 46.83
CA GLU A 94 -25.85 30.53 47.63
C GLU A 94 -27.27 30.30 46.99
N VAL A 95 -28.40 29.95 47.62
CA VAL A 95 -28.88 29.53 48.96
C VAL A 95 -30.41 29.42 48.86
N GLU A 96 -31.02 28.69 49.81
CA GLU A 96 -32.42 28.80 50.28
C GLU A 96 -33.64 28.31 49.46
N LYS A 97 -34.45 27.54 50.22
CA LYS A 97 -35.94 27.47 50.30
C LYS A 97 -36.67 27.02 49.02
N GLN A 98 -37.52 26.01 49.04
CA GLN A 98 -38.56 25.67 50.02
C GLN A 98 -39.12 24.28 49.71
#